data_AF-A0A9N7MPU4-F1
#
_entry.id   AF-A0A9N7MPU4-F1
#
_cell.length_a   1.000
_cell.length_b   1.000
_cell.length_c   1.000
_cell.angle_alpha   90.00
_cell.angle_beta   90.00
_cell.angle_gamma   90.00
#
_symmetry.space_group_name_H-M   'P 1'
#
loop_
_entity.id
_entity.type
_entity.pdbx_description
1 polymer ?
#
loop_
_entity_poly.entity_id
_entity_poly.type
_entity_poly.pdbx_seq_one_letter_code
_entity_poly.pdbx_strand_id
1 'polypeptide(L)'
;TNEVIVNKAYLQWVKQDQLIASWLLSSLSESILTTTVGLNSAKEIWDCLKKSFASHSLAKQMQLKLELQTMKKGNQKIREFFNKIKGTCDMLAAAGHK
;
A
#
# COMPACT_ATOMS: atom_id res chain seq x y z
N THR A 1 -43.17 28.71 -5.32
CA THR A 1 -42.66 27.87 -4.22
C THR A 1 -41.54 27.04 -4.78
N ASN A 2 -40.28 27.26 -4.37
CA ASN A 2 -39.17 26.45 -4.86
C ASN A 2 -39.20 25.11 -4.12
N GLU A 3 -39.83 24.10 -4.71
CA GLU A 3 -39.73 22.73 -4.21
C GLU A 3 -38.34 22.18 -4.47
N VAL A 4 -37.62 21.85 -3.39
CA VAL A 4 -36.32 21.19 -3.46
C VAL A 4 -36.56 19.72 -3.80
N ILE A 5 -36.41 19.35 -5.07
CA ILE A 5 -36.53 17.96 -5.53
C ILE A 5 -35.29 17.19 -5.07
N VAL A 6 -35.48 16.18 -4.21
CA VAL A 6 -34.41 15.30 -3.73
C VAL A 6 -33.99 14.32 -4.82
N ASN A 7 -32.70 14.33 -5.18
CA ASN A 7 -32.14 13.38 -6.13
C ASN A 7 -31.92 12.00 -5.47
N LYS A 8 -32.82 11.06 -5.73
CA LYS A 8 -32.73 9.68 -5.22
C LYS A 8 -31.49 8.92 -5.71
N ALA A 9 -31.03 9.18 -6.94
CA ALA A 9 -29.84 8.53 -7.49
C ALA A 9 -28.58 8.94 -6.72
N TYR A 10 -28.48 10.21 -6.31
CA TYR A 10 -27.40 10.70 -5.47
C TYR A 10 -27.38 9.99 -4.10
N LEU A 11 -28.54 9.83 -3.46
CA LEU A 11 -28.63 9.11 -2.18
C LEU A 11 -28.19 7.64 -2.30
N GLN A 12 -28.56 6.98 -3.39
CA GLN A 12 -28.13 5.61 -3.66
C GLN A 12 -26.62 5.52 -3.89
N TRP A 13 -26.05 6.49 -4.63
CA TRP A 13 -24.60 6.59 -4.82
C TRP A 13 -23.87 6.78 -3.49
N VAL A 14 -24.34 7.69 -2.62
CA VAL A 14 -23.74 7.90 -1.29
C VAL A 14 -23.78 6.62 -0.46
N LYS A 15 -24.91 5.91 -0.45
CA LYS A 15 -25.02 4.64 0.28
C LYS A 15 -24.01 3.61 -0.22
N GLN A 16 -23.82 3.51 -1.53
CA GLN A 16 -22.87 2.58 -2.12
C GLN A 16 -21.41 2.98 -1.83
N ASP A 17 -21.08 4.27 -1.91
CA ASP A 17 -19.76 4.78 -1.56
C ASP A 17 -19.40 4.47 -0.09
N GLN A 18 -20.33 4.69 0.84
CA GLN A 18 -20.12 4.36 2.26
C GLN A 18 -19.96 2.85 2.52
N LEU A 19 -20.69 2.00 1.78
CA LEU A 19 -20.51 0.55 1.87
C LEU A 19 -19.10 0.13 1.42
N ILE A 20 -18.63 0.66 0.29
CA ILE A 20 -17.29 0.37 -0.22
C ILE A 20 -16.23 0.90 0.74
N ALA A 21 -16.42 2.10 1.29
CA ALA A 21 -15.52 2.67 2.30
C ALA A 21 -15.43 1.76 3.54
N SER A 22 -16.56 1.28 4.06
CA SER A 22 -16.58 0.34 5.19
C SER A 22 -15.84 -0.95 4.89
N TRP A 23 -16.04 -1.55 3.71
CA TRP A 23 -15.31 -2.75 3.31
C TRP A 23 -13.82 -2.51 3.19
N LEU A 24 -13.41 -1.40 2.57
CA LEU A 24 -12.01 -1.02 2.48
C LEU A 24 -11.40 -0.92 3.89
N LEU A 25 -12.00 -0.14 4.78
CA LEU A 25 -11.52 0.03 6.16
C LEU A 25 -11.45 -1.31 6.92
N SER A 26 -12.45 -2.18 6.78
CA SER A 26 -12.46 -3.49 7.46
C SER A 26 -11.31 -4.43 7.04
N SER A 27 -10.73 -4.23 5.86
CA SER A 27 -9.62 -5.05 5.35
C SER A 27 -8.24 -4.57 5.78
N LEU A 28 -8.15 -3.38 6.37
CA LEU A 28 -6.88 -2.73 6.70
C LEU A 28 -6.39 -3.13 8.09
N SER A 29 -5.06 -3.20 8.24
CA SER A 29 -4.42 -3.25 9.56
C SER A 29 -4.55 -1.90 10.26
N GLU A 30 -4.48 -1.92 11.60
CA GLU A 30 -4.57 -0.71 12.44
C GLU A 30 -3.55 0.38 12.03
N SER A 31 -2.33 -0.02 11.69
CA SER A 31 -1.29 0.88 11.18
C SER A 31 -1.70 1.64 9.92
N ILE A 32 -2.44 1.01 9.02
CA ILE A 32 -2.89 1.64 7.76
C ILE A 32 -4.19 2.42 7.99
N LEU A 33 -5.07 1.96 8.89
CA LEU A 33 -6.29 2.68 9.27
C LEU A 33 -6.00 4.10 9.76
N THR A 34 -4.95 4.29 10.57
CA THR A 34 -4.53 5.62 11.03
C THR A 34 -4.22 6.60 9.89
N THR A 35 -3.79 6.10 8.72
CA THR A 35 -3.51 6.94 7.53
C THR A 35 -4.77 7.36 6.77
N THR A 36 -5.93 6.78 7.11
CA THR A 36 -7.22 7.03 6.46
C THR A 36 -8.16 7.90 7.31
N VAL A 37 -7.72 8.34 8.48
CA VAL A 37 -8.51 9.21 9.39
C VAL A 37 -8.87 10.52 8.68
N GLY A 38 -10.16 10.85 8.66
CA GLY A 38 -10.69 12.06 8.04
C GLY A 38 -11.06 11.93 6.56
N LEU A 39 -10.87 10.77 5.93
CA LEU A 39 -11.33 10.49 4.58
C LEU A 39 -12.77 9.98 4.61
N ASN A 40 -13.65 10.56 3.79
CA ASN A 40 -15.09 10.35 3.89
C ASN A 40 -15.68 9.60 2.69
N SER A 41 -14.91 9.43 1.61
CA SER A 41 -15.32 8.67 0.44
C SER A 41 -14.45 7.45 0.19
N ALA A 42 -15.03 6.43 -0.43
CA ALA A 42 -14.28 5.24 -0.84
C ALA A 42 -13.13 5.59 -1.80
N LYS A 43 -13.34 6.60 -2.65
CA LYS A 43 -12.34 7.09 -3.59
C LYS A 43 -11.12 7.68 -2.87
N GLU A 44 -11.33 8.54 -1.88
CA GLU A 44 -10.25 9.14 -1.11
C GLU A 44 -9.43 8.08 -0.37
N ILE A 45 -10.11 7.13 0.28
CA ILE A 45 -9.48 6.01 0.96
C ILE A 45 -8.64 5.21 -0.04
N TRP A 46 -9.22 4.83 -1.18
CA TRP A 46 -8.51 4.07 -2.21
C TRP A 46 -7.28 4.79 -2.76
N ASP A 47 -7.40 6.10 -3.04
CA ASP A 47 -6.29 6.89 -3.56
C ASP A 47 -5.19 7.11 -2.50
N CYS A 48 -5.54 7.22 -1.21
CA CYS A 48 -4.58 7.21 -0.10
C CYS A 48 -3.81 5.89 -0.04
N LEU A 49 -4.52 4.76 -0.01
CA LEU A 49 -3.92 3.42 0.04
C LEU A 49 -2.96 3.20 -1.12
N LYS A 50 -3.40 3.50 -2.35
CA LYS A 50 -2.58 3.38 -3.55
C LYS A 50 -1.27 4.15 -3.44
N LYS A 51 -1.32 5.40 -2.94
CA LYS A 51 -0.11 6.22 -2.73
C LYS A 51 0.79 5.63 -1.64
N SER A 52 0.21 5.21 -0.51
CA SER A 52 0.95 4.65 0.62
C SER A 52 1.68 3.36 0.23
N PHE A 53 0.98 2.42 -0.39
CA PHE A 53 1.57 1.15 -0.84
C PHE A 53 2.58 1.34 -1.99
N ALA A 54 2.34 2.28 -2.91
CA ALA A 54 3.33 2.62 -3.93
C ALA A 54 4.61 3.19 -3.32
N SER A 55 4.49 4.12 -2.36
CA SER A 55 5.63 4.69 -1.62
C SER A 55 6.38 3.61 -0.84
N HIS A 56 5.66 2.73 -0.13
CA HIS A 56 6.26 1.64 0.64
C HIS A 56 7.01 0.65 -0.26
N SER A 57 6.43 0.29 -1.42
CA SER A 57 7.08 -0.57 -2.41
C SER A 57 8.37 0.05 -2.95
N LEU A 58 8.34 1.34 -3.33
CA LEU A 58 9.52 2.06 -3.81
C LEU A 58 10.61 2.16 -2.73
N ALA A 59 10.26 2.53 -1.51
CA ALA A 59 11.20 2.58 -0.38
C ALA A 59 11.83 1.21 -0.12
N LYS A 60 11.02 0.14 -0.15
CA LYS A 60 11.51 -1.24 0.01
C LYS A 60 12.48 -1.63 -1.10
N GLN A 61 12.18 -1.29 -2.35
CA GLN A 61 13.07 -1.55 -3.48
C GLN A 61 14.40 -0.81 -3.32
N MET A 62 14.38 0.47 -2.91
CA MET A 62 15.61 1.24 -2.66
C MET A 62 16.43 0.66 -1.51
N GLN A 63 15.77 0.27 -0.41
CA GLN A 63 16.43 -0.37 0.73
C GLN A 63 17.14 -1.66 0.32
N LEU A 64 16.47 -2.53 -0.45
CA LEU A 64 17.06 -3.79 -0.92
C LEU A 64 18.24 -3.56 -1.88
N LYS A 65 18.16 -2.55 -2.77
CA LYS A 65 19.28 -2.16 -3.63
C LYS A 65 20.48 -1.70 -2.81
N LEU A 66 20.25 -0.86 -1.79
CA LEU A 66 21.30 -0.38 -0.91
C LEU A 66 21.93 -1.52 -0.10
N GLU A 67 21.11 -2.45 0.42
CA GLU A 67 21.61 -3.63 1.12
C GLU A 67 22.54 -4.45 0.22
N LEU A 68 22.16 -4.66 -1.04
CA LEU A 68 22.99 -5.40 -2.00
C LEU A 68 24.31 -4.66 -2.30
N GLN A 69 24.26 -3.35 -2.52
CA GLN A 69 25.45 -2.53 -2.82
C GLN A 69 26.43 -2.45 -1.64
N THR A 70 25.91 -2.45 -0.42
CA THR A 70 26.73 -2.34 0.80
C THR A 70 27.11 -3.69 1.39
N MET A 71 26.62 -4.80 0.81
CA MET A 71 26.85 -6.14 1.33
C MET A 71 28.34 -6.51 1.23
N LYS A 72 28.91 -6.96 2.35
CA LYS A 72 30.27 -7.47 2.43
C LYS A 72 30.25 -8.84 3.09
N LYS A 73 31.08 -9.77 2.59
CA LYS A 73 31.21 -11.12 3.16
C LYS A 73 31.62 -11.10 4.64
N GLY A 74 32.57 -10.24 4.99
CA GLY A 74 33.19 -10.24 6.31
C GLY A 74 33.68 -11.63 6.71
N ASN A 75 33.37 -12.02 7.95
CA ASN A 75 33.72 -13.33 8.53
C ASN A 75 32.69 -14.43 8.22
N GLN A 76 31.65 -14.17 7.42
CA GLN A 76 30.65 -15.18 7.06
C GLN A 76 31.25 -16.28 6.20
N LYS A 77 30.70 -17.50 6.31
CA LYS A 77 31.02 -18.58 5.38
C LYS A 77 30.54 -18.20 3.99
N ILE A 78 31.27 -18.62 2.95
CA ILE A 78 30.96 -18.30 1.55
C ILE A 78 29.52 -18.71 1.18
N ARG A 79 29.06 -19.88 1.66
CA ARG A 79 27.69 -20.36 1.43
C ARG A 79 26.63 -19.44 2.02
N GLU A 80 26.84 -18.95 3.24
CA GLU A 80 25.90 -18.05 3.92
C GLU A 80 25.84 -16.70 3.22
N PHE A 81 27.00 -16.15 2.82
CA PHE A 81 27.07 -14.91 2.06
C PHE A 81 26.38 -15.03 0.70
N PHE A 82 26.62 -16.12 -0.03
CA PHE A 82 25.96 -16.36 -1.32
C PHE A 82 24.44 -16.50 -1.18
N ASN A 83 23.97 -17.23 -0.16
CA ASN A 83 22.55 -17.35 0.13
C ASN A 83 21.91 -15.99 0.45
N LYS A 84 22.64 -15.11 1.14
CA LYS A 84 22.17 -13.76 1.45
C LYS A 84 22.03 -12.91 0.18
N ILE A 85 23.04 -12.91 -0.68
CA ILE A 85 22.98 -12.23 -1.99
C ILE A 85 21.78 -12.74 -2.79
N LYS A 86 21.66 -14.07 -2.92
CA LYS A 86 20.57 -14.70 -3.67
C LYS A 86 19.21 -14.29 -3.12
N GLY A 87 19.02 -14.34 -1.80
CA GLY A 87 17.78 -13.93 -1.15
C GLY A 87 17.43 -12.46 -1.41
N THR A 88 18.40 -11.55 -1.32
CA THR A 88 18.18 -10.12 -1.63
C THR A 88 17.83 -9.90 -3.10
N CYS A 89 18.48 -10.61 -4.03
CA CYS A 89 18.14 -10.58 -5.46
C CYS A 89 16.74 -11.12 -5.74
N ASP A 90 16.36 -12.24 -5.12
CA ASP A 90 15.04 -12.85 -5.28
C ASP A 90 13.95 -11.90 -4.73
N MET A 91 14.19 -11.23 -3.59
CA MET A 91 13.29 -10.21 -3.05
C MET A 91 13.18 -8.97 -3.96
N LEU A 92 14.29 -8.54 -4.59
CA LEU A 92 14.28 -7.44 -5.56
C LEU A 92 13.49 -7.80 -6.81
N ALA A 93 13.63 -9.02 -7.31
CA ALA A 93 12.86 -9.51 -8.44
C ALA A 93 11.36 -9.50 -8.12
N ALA A 94 10.98 -10.02 -6.95
CA ALA A 94 9.59 -10.01 -6.49
C ALA A 94 9.01 -8.59 -6.33
N ALA A 95 9.79 -7.64 -5.79
CA ALA A 95 9.36 -6.25 -5.60
C ALA A 95 9.31 -5.44 -6.91
N GLY A 96 10.01 -5.89 -7.97
CA GLY A 96 10.10 -5.21 -9.26
C GLY A 96 8.99 -5.57 -10.25
N HIS A 97 8.20 -6.61 -10.00
CA HIS A 97 7.03 -6.94 -10.82
C HIS A 97 5.91 -5.92 -10.57
N LYS A 98 5.69 -5.03 -11.54
CA LYS A 98 4.52 -4.13 -11.64
C LYS A 98 3.42 -4.76 -12.48
#